data_AF-A0A7L3WD16-F1
#
_entry.id   AF-A0A7L3WD16-F1
#
_cell.length_a   1.000
_cell.length_b   1.000
_cell.length_c   1.000
_cell.angle_alpha   90.00
_cell.angle_beta   90.00
_cell.angle_gamma   90.00
#
_symmetry.space_group_name_H-M   'P 1'
#
loop_
_entity.id
_entity.type
_entity.pdbx_description
1 polymer ?
#
loop_
_entity_poly.entity_id
_entity_poly.type
_entity_poly.pdbx_seq_one_letter_code
_entity_poly.pdbx_strand_id
1 'polypeptide(L)' 'VTGDMGVGKSCLLHQFTEKKFMADCPHTIGVEFGTRIIEVSGQKIKLQIWDTAGQERFRAVTRSYYRGAAGALMVYDITR' A
#
# COMPACT_ATOMS: atom_id res chain seq x y z
N VAL A 1 3.84 -1.00 0.06
CA VAL A 1 3.37 -0.82 1.45
C VAL A 1 3.45 -2.18 2.12
N THR A 2 4.01 -2.28 3.33
CA THR A 2 4.19 -3.54 4.06
C THR A 2 3.73 -3.40 5.51
N GLY A 3 3.36 -4.51 6.15
CA GLY A 3 2.79 -4.54 7.50
C GLY A 3 1.77 -5.68 7.65
N ASP A 4 1.41 -5.98 8.90
CA ASP A 4 0.55 -7.12 9.22
C ASP A 4 -0.87 -6.98 8.66
N MET A 5 -1.60 -8.10 8.60
CA MET A 5 -2.99 -8.10 8.17
C MET A 5 -3.86 -7.26 9.10
N GLY A 6 -4.76 -6.43 8.54
CA GLY A 6 -5.69 -5.63 9.33
C GLY A 6 -5.16 -4.27 9.84
N VAL A 7 -3.89 -3.92 9.60
CA VAL A 7 -3.31 -2.63 10.05
C VAL A 7 -3.72 -1.41 9.20
N GLY A 8 -4.60 -1.58 8.21
CA GLY A 8 -5.12 -0.47 7.39
C GLY A 8 -4.30 -0.08 6.15
N LYS A 9 -3.40 -0.95 5.64
CA LYS A 9 -2.58 -0.66 4.44
C LYS A 9 -3.41 -0.31 3.20
N SER A 10 -4.44 -1.10 2.90
CA SER A 10 -5.32 -0.88 1.74
C SER A 10 -6.15 0.39 1.91
N CYS A 11 -6.67 0.65 3.11
CA CYS A 11 -7.38 1.90 3.42
C CYS A 11 -6.50 3.13 3.20
N LEU A 12 -5.22 3.07 3.59
CA LEU A 12 -4.26 4.14 3.32
C LEU A 12 -4.01 4.33 1.82
N LEU A 13 -3.90 3.23 1.05
CA LEU A 13 -3.75 3.30 -0.39
C LEU A 13 -4.98 3.96 -1.05
N HIS A 14 -6.19 3.49 -0.77
CA HIS A 14 -7.42 4.05 -1.34
C HIS A 14 -7.65 5.51 -0.91
N GLN A 15 -7.37 5.85 0.34
CA GLN A 15 -7.47 7.24 0.79
C GLN A 15 -6.48 8.12 0.04
N PHE A 16 -5.28 7.61 -0.25
CA PHE A 16 -4.29 8.32 -1.04
C PHE A 16 -4.62 8.36 -2.52
N THR A 17 -5.24 7.35 -3.15
CA THR A 17 -5.51 7.38 -4.60
C THR A 17 -6.87 8.01 -4.93
N GLU A 18 -7.90 7.69 -4.15
CA GLU A 18 -9.31 7.99 -4.44
C GLU A 18 -9.93 9.02 -3.48
N LYS A 19 -9.22 9.42 -2.42
CA LYS A 19 -9.75 10.28 -1.34
C LYS A 19 -11.01 9.71 -0.68
N LYS A 20 -11.13 8.39 -0.64
CA LYS A 20 -12.23 7.66 0.00
C LYS A 20 -11.69 6.75 1.09
N PHE A 21 -12.43 6.69 2.19
CA PHE A 21 -12.20 5.71 3.24
C PHE A 21 -13.26 4.62 3.15
N MET A 22 -12.82 3.37 3.01
CA MET A 22 -13.70 2.20 3.04
C MET A 22 -13.69 1.62 4.45
N ALA A 23 -14.80 1.77 5.16
CA ALA A 23 -14.97 1.20 6.50
C ALA A 23 -15.01 -0.34 6.44
N ASP A 24 -15.69 -0.89 5.43
CA ASP A 24 -15.69 -2.32 5.12
C ASP A 24 -14.63 -2.61 4.06
N CYS A 25 -13.37 -2.72 4.49
CA CYS A 25 -12.28 -3.12 3.62
C CYS A 25 -12.12 -4.65 3.66
N PRO A 26 -12.52 -5.39 2.60
CA PRO A 26 -12.28 -6.82 2.55
C PRO A 26 -10.77 -7.10 2.56
N HIS A 27 -10.39 -8.28 3.04
CA HIS A 27 -8.99 -8.66 3.09
C HIS A 27 -8.35 -8.65 1.70
N THR A 28 -7.21 -7.96 1.56
CA THR A 28 -6.42 -7.93 0.32
C THR A 28 -5.98 -9.35 -0.03
N ILE A 29 -6.37 -9.83 -1.21
CA ILE A 29 -5.89 -11.11 -1.76
C ILE A 29 -4.74 -10.78 -2.72
N GLY A 30 -3.53 -11.21 -2.38
CA GLY A 30 -2.35 -10.98 -3.23
C GLY A 30 -1.79 -9.55 -3.15
N VAL A 31 -1.74 -8.85 -4.28
CA VAL A 31 -1.12 -7.51 -4.41
C VAL A 31 -2.08 -6.58 -5.14
N GLU A 32 -2.31 -5.41 -4.56
CA GLU A 32 -3.10 -4.33 -5.15
C GLU A 32 -2.18 -3.19 -5.60
N PHE A 33 -2.57 -2.48 -6.66
CA PHE A 33 -1.76 -1.46 -7.31
C PHE A 33 -2.54 -0.16 -7.46
N GLY A 34 -1.94 0.93 -6.99
CA GLY A 34 -2.48 2.28 -7.14
C GLY A 34 -1.45 3.22 -7.76
N THR A 35 -1.93 4.20 -8.53
CA THR A 35 -1.08 5.30 -9.02
C THR A 35 -1.69 6.65 -8.72
N ARG A 36 -0.83 7.62 -8.40
CA ARG A 36 -1.25 9.01 -8.24
C ARG A 36 -0.13 9.93 -8.68
N ILE A 37 -0.48 10.96 -9.45
CA ILE A 37 0.44 12.04 -9.77
C ILE A 37 0.39 13.05 -8.62
N ILE A 38 1.55 13.35 -8.06
CA ILE A 38 1.73 14.38 -7.04
C ILE A 38 2.71 15.43 -7.53
N GLU A 39 2.68 16.61 -6.92
CA GLU A 39 3.66 17.65 -7.16
C GLU A 39 4.57 17.77 -5.95
N VAL A 40 5.88 17.63 -6.17
CA VAL A 40 6.91 17.75 -5.14
C VAL A 40 8.01 18.65 -5.70
N SER A 41 8.35 19.71 -4.97
CA SER A 41 9.39 20.67 -5.38
C SER A 41 9.17 21.26 -6.80
N GLY A 42 7.91 21.52 -7.16
CA GLY A 42 7.54 22.04 -8.48
C GLY A 42 7.60 21.02 -9.63
N GLN A 43 7.88 19.75 -9.35
CA GLN A 43 7.90 18.67 -10.33
C GLN A 43 6.72 17.73 -10.14
N LYS A 44 6.06 17.35 -11.25
CA LYS A 44 5.00 16.34 -11.26
C LYS A 44 5.61 14.94 -11.29
N ILE A 45 5.38 14.17 -10.24
CA ILE A 45 5.89 12.82 -10.06
C ILE A 45 4.72 11.84 -10.08
N LYS A 46 4.78 10.83 -10.94
CA LYS A 46 3.82 9.72 -10.93
C LYS A 46 4.28 8.68 -9.91
N LEU A 47 3.62 8.65 -8.75
CA LEU A 47 3.85 7.61 -7.76
C LEU A 47 3.11 6.33 -8.14
N GLN A 48 3.81 5.22 -8.01
CA GLN A 48 3.28 3.87 -8.17
C GLN A 48 3.40 3.18 -6.82
N ILE A 49 2.26 2.79 -6.24
CA ILE A 49 2.19 2.23 -4.91
C ILE A 49 1.63 0.83 -5.03
N TRP A 50 2.36 -0.12 -4.46
CA TRP A 50 1.99 -1.52 -4.39
C TRP A 50 1.55 -1.82 -2.96
N ASP A 51 0.27 -2.09 -2.75
CA ASP A 51 -0.22 -2.65 -1.49
C ASP A 51 -0.17 -4.18 -1.55
N THR A 52 0.29 -4.80 -0.47
CA THR A 52 0.58 -6.24 -0.46
C THR A 52 -0.18 -6.87 0.68
N ALA A 53 -0.79 -8.03 0.42
CA ALA A 53 -1.49 -8.78 1.46
C ALA A 53 -0.55 -9.04 2.64
N GLY A 54 -1.02 -8.68 3.84
CA GLY A 54 -0.30 -8.94 5.09
C GLY A 54 -0.36 -10.40 5.54
N GLN A 55 -1.04 -11.28 4.79
CA GLN A 55 -1.07 -12.71 5.07
C GLN A 55 0.25 -13.38 4.71
N GLU A 56 0.75 -14.19 5.63
CA GLU A 56 1.99 -14.98 5.48
C GLU A 56 2.05 -15.81 4.19
N ARG A 57 0.91 -16.34 3.73
CA ARG A 57 0.78 -17.15 2.51
C ARG A 57 1.17 -16.39 1.23
N PHE A 58 1.14 -15.06 1.22
CA PHE A 58 1.48 -14.24 0.06
C PHE A 58 2.85 -13.56 0.15
N ARG A 59 3.61 -13.75 1.26
CA ARG A 59 4.94 -13.14 1.45
C ARG A 59 5.94 -13.45 0.33
N ALA A 60 5.85 -14.63 -0.29
CA ALA A 60 6.74 -15.02 -1.38
C ALA A 60 6.52 -14.17 -2.65
N VAL A 61 5.27 -13.79 -2.94
CA VAL A 61 4.89 -12.96 -4.08
C VAL A 61 5.39 -11.53 -3.88
N THR A 62 5.35 -11.03 -2.64
CA THR A 62 5.78 -9.68 -2.25
C THR A 62 7.26 -9.40 -2.54
N ARG A 63 8.13 -10.42 -2.45
CA ARG A 63 9.59 -10.24 -2.55
C ARG A 63 10.03 -9.68 -3.91
N SER A 64 9.33 -10.06 -4.96
CA SER A 64 9.56 -9.60 -6.34
C SER A 64 9.28 -8.10 -6.52
N TYR A 65 8.28 -7.57 -5.80
CA TYR A 65 7.83 -6.17 -5.92
C TYR A 65 8.69 -5.17 -5.16
N TYR A 66 9.56 -5.63 -4.25
CA TYR A 66 10.52 -4.74 -3.60
C TYR A 66 11.67 -4.32 -4.52
N ARG A 67 11.95 -5.10 -5.57
CA ARG A 67 13.07 -4.81 -6.46
C ARG A 67 12.75 -3.58 -7.32
N GLY A 68 13.51 -2.51 -7.12
CA GLY A 68 13.29 -1.23 -7.81
C GLY A 68 12.38 -0.24 -7.06
N ALA A 69 12.00 -0.54 -5.81
CA ALA A 69 11.26 0.41 -4.99
C ALA A 69 12.14 1.60 -4.59
N ALA A 70 11.65 2.81 -4.83
CA ALA A 70 12.31 4.06 -4.40
C ALA A 70 12.11 4.35 -2.90
N GLY A 71 11.11 3.73 -2.27
CA GLY A 71 10.80 3.89 -0.85
C GLY A 71 9.84 2.81 -0.36
N ALA A 72 9.73 2.69 0.96
CA ALA A 72 8.84 1.74 1.60
C ALA A 72 8.03 2.40 2.71
N LEU A 73 6.75 2.02 2.82
CA LEU A 73 5.85 2.39 3.91
C LEU A 73 5.63 1.14 4.76
N MET A 74 6.07 1.17 6.01
CA MET A 74 5.84 0.14 7.01
C MET A 74 4.70 0.62 7.92
N VAL A 75 3.61 -0.14 7.97
CA VAL A 75 2.38 0.24 8.66
C VAL A 75 2.10 -0.74 9.79
N TYR A 76 1.70 -0.23 10.94
CA TYR A 76 1.25 -1.00 12.10
C TYR A 76 0.06 -0.29 12.75
N ASP A 77 -0.70 -1.04 13.54
CA ASP A 77 -1.82 -0.51 14.32
C ASP A 77 -1.31 -0.09 15.71
N ILE A 78 -1.52 1.16 16.09
CA ILE A 78 -1.05 1.71 17.36
C ILE A 78 -1.84 1.14 18.55
N THR A 79 -3.04 0.61 18.30
CA THR A 79 -3.92 0.04 19.33
C THR A 79 -3.62 -1.43 19.62
N ARG A 80 -2.65 -2.04 18.93
CA ARG A 80 -2.25 -3.44 19.05
C ARG A 80 -0.80 -3.61 19.42
#